data_AF-A0A316DKX6-F1
#
_entry.id   AF-A0A316DKX6-F1
#
_cell.length_a   1.000
_cell.length_b   1.000
_cell.length_c   1.000
_cell.angle_alpha   90.00
_cell.angle_beta   90.00
_cell.angle_gamma   90.00
#
_symmetry.space_group_name_H-M   'P 1'
#
loop_
_entity.id
_entity.type
_entity.pdbx_description
1 polymer ?
#
loop_
_entity_poly.entity_id
_entity_poly.type
_entity_poly.pdbx_seq_one_letter_code
_entity_poly.pdbx_strand_id
1 'polypeptide(L)'
;MSTDNLNKLFEDLKDNFDVEEPNSDHTKRFLSKLNNKTNIASNNKTNVRNLWKPLLSIAASIILIVSLFITVNQKETVRDLANVSPEMAQTQTFFTSAISEELKKLESESNPETKMIINDALIQIKKLEINYDTLKVDLTKSGDDNRVIYAMIKNFQNRIDILQNTLEHIENIKQLNKLSNENNKTL
;
A
#
# COMPACT_ATOMS: atom_id res chain seq x y z
N MET A 1 -21.69 -48.62 54.35
CA MET A 1 -21.24 -48.33 55.73
C MET A 1 -22.24 -47.37 56.33
N SER A 2 -22.83 -47.76 57.45
CA SER A 2 -24.18 -47.38 57.86
C SER A 2 -24.26 -46.01 58.56
N THR A 3 -25.20 -45.18 58.11
CA THR A 3 -25.64 -43.92 58.75
C THR A 3 -26.09 -44.09 60.20
N ASP A 4 -26.38 -45.33 60.60
CA ASP A 4 -26.86 -45.69 61.93
C ASP A 4 -25.85 -45.36 63.05
N ASN A 5 -24.54 -45.43 62.75
CA ASN A 5 -23.50 -45.04 63.71
C ASN A 5 -23.45 -43.53 63.93
N LEU A 6 -23.74 -42.74 62.89
CA LEU A 6 -23.80 -41.28 63.00
C LEU A 6 -25.04 -40.85 63.79
N ASN A 7 -26.19 -41.43 63.50
CA ASN A 7 -27.42 -41.13 64.23
C ASN A 7 -27.31 -41.47 65.71
N LYS A 8 -26.71 -42.62 66.06
CA LYS A 8 -26.42 -42.96 67.45
C LYS A 8 -25.49 -41.97 68.13
N LEU A 9 -24.40 -41.58 67.47
CA LEU A 9 -23.48 -40.59 68.01
C LEU A 9 -24.16 -39.24 68.30
N PHE A 10 -25.06 -38.79 67.42
CA PHE A 10 -25.79 -37.55 67.62
C PHE A 10 -26.83 -37.63 68.74
N GLU A 11 -27.56 -38.74 68.86
CA GLU A 11 -28.50 -38.93 69.97
C GLU A 11 -27.78 -39.00 71.32
N ASP A 12 -26.64 -39.71 71.41
CA ASP A 12 -25.85 -39.82 72.65
C ASP A 12 -25.24 -38.47 73.08
N LEU A 13 -24.96 -37.57 72.13
CA LEU A 13 -24.34 -36.27 72.40
C LEU A 13 -25.35 -35.12 72.50
N LYS A 14 -26.62 -35.34 72.14
CA LYS A 14 -27.65 -34.31 71.97
C LYS A 14 -27.78 -33.38 73.17
N ASP A 15 -27.81 -33.95 74.38
CA ASP A 15 -28.01 -33.18 75.61
C ASP A 15 -26.70 -32.61 76.19
N ASN A 16 -25.54 -32.94 75.59
CA ASN A 16 -24.23 -32.48 76.02
C ASN A 16 -23.76 -31.19 75.31
N PHE A 17 -24.53 -30.66 74.36
CA PHE A 17 -24.15 -29.47 73.60
C PHE A 17 -24.68 -28.16 74.21
N ASP A 18 -25.77 -28.21 74.96
CA ASP A 18 -26.44 -27.03 75.54
C ASP A 18 -25.89 -26.68 76.93
N VAL A 19 -24.57 -26.59 77.05
CA VAL A 19 -23.87 -26.35 78.33
C VAL A 19 -23.81 -24.86 78.66
N GLU A 20 -23.71 -24.00 77.66
CA GLU A 20 -23.53 -22.55 77.84
C GLU A 20 -24.20 -21.77 76.72
N GLU A 21 -24.88 -20.68 77.07
CA GLU A 21 -25.43 -19.75 76.09
C GLU A 21 -24.41 -18.65 75.73
N PRO A 22 -24.37 -18.19 74.47
CA PRO A 22 -23.56 -17.04 74.11
C PRO A 22 -23.95 -15.82 74.95
N ASN A 23 -22.97 -14.99 75.31
CA ASN A 23 -23.24 -13.70 75.94
C ASN A 23 -24.31 -12.92 75.15
N SER A 24 -25.24 -12.27 75.85
CA SER A 24 -26.33 -11.43 75.31
C SER A 24 -25.93 -10.51 74.13
N ASP A 25 -24.68 -10.06 74.07
CA ASP A 25 -24.16 -9.18 73.01
C ASP A 25 -23.63 -9.93 71.77
N HIS A 26 -23.73 -11.27 71.74
CA HIS A 26 -23.25 -12.13 70.65
C HIS A 26 -23.93 -11.82 69.32
N THR A 27 -25.25 -11.71 69.30
CA THR A 27 -26.04 -11.36 68.10
C THR A 27 -25.63 -10.00 67.55
N LYS A 28 -25.42 -9.01 68.43
CA LYS A 28 -24.94 -7.68 68.03
C LYS A 28 -23.55 -7.73 67.41
N ARG A 29 -22.61 -8.47 68.02
CA ARG A 29 -21.25 -8.69 67.48
C ARG A 29 -21.27 -9.45 66.16
N PHE A 30 -22.15 -10.44 66.02
CA PHE A 30 -22.34 -11.21 64.80
C PHE A 30 -22.85 -10.31 63.67
N LEU A 31 -23.92 -9.55 63.90
CA LEU A 31 -24.47 -8.61 62.92
C LEU A 31 -23.47 -7.51 62.54
N SER A 32 -22.70 -7.01 63.51
CA SER A 32 -21.61 -6.06 63.26
C SER A 32 -20.54 -6.66 62.35
N LYS A 33 -20.12 -7.92 62.58
CA LYS A 33 -19.15 -8.62 61.74
C LYS A 33 -19.70 -8.95 60.35
N LEU A 34 -20.99 -9.30 60.25
CA LEU A 34 -21.69 -9.56 58.99
C LEU A 34 -21.76 -8.30 58.11
N ASN A 35 -22.19 -7.18 58.71
CA ASN A 35 -22.27 -5.89 58.03
C ASN A 35 -20.88 -5.29 57.74
N ASN A 36 -19.87 -5.58 58.57
CA ASN A 36 -18.51 -5.18 58.23
C ASN A 36 -18.00 -5.94 56.99
N LYS A 37 -18.28 -7.25 56.85
CA LYS A 37 -17.87 -8.01 55.64
C LYS A 37 -18.55 -7.54 54.34
N THR A 38 -19.78 -7.04 54.37
CA THR A 38 -20.42 -6.44 53.19
C THR A 38 -19.82 -5.08 52.83
N ASN A 39 -19.18 -4.40 53.79
CA ASN A 39 -18.46 -3.14 53.57
C ASN A 39 -16.95 -3.29 53.32
N ILE A 40 -16.35 -4.48 53.48
CA ILE A 40 -14.94 -4.75 53.07
C ILE A 40 -14.80 -4.97 51.54
N ALA A 41 -15.90 -5.16 50.81
CA ALA A 41 -15.87 -5.15 49.34
C ALA A 41 -15.89 -3.73 48.73
N SER A 42 -15.93 -2.67 49.55
CA SER A 42 -15.98 -1.30 49.05
C SER A 42 -15.33 -0.33 50.03
N ASN A 43 -14.00 -0.38 50.16
CA ASN A 43 -13.13 0.78 50.47
C ASN A 43 -11.64 0.44 50.51
N ASN A 44 -11.17 -0.47 49.66
CA ASN A 44 -9.82 -0.37 49.13
C ASN A 44 -9.91 0.29 47.75
N LYS A 45 -10.03 1.62 47.72
CA LYS A 45 -9.45 2.38 46.61
C LYS A 45 -7.94 2.18 46.69
N THR A 46 -7.44 1.01 46.28
CA THR A 46 -6.10 0.98 45.72
C THR A 46 -6.20 1.92 44.54
N ASN A 47 -5.51 3.05 44.68
CA ASN A 47 -5.38 4.06 43.66
C ASN A 47 -4.45 3.50 42.57
N VAL A 48 -4.82 2.36 41.98
CA VAL A 48 -4.37 2.02 40.65
C VAL A 48 -5.05 3.03 39.75
N ARG A 49 -4.37 4.18 39.57
CA ARG A 49 -4.65 5.08 38.46
C ARG A 49 -5.01 4.20 37.28
N ASN A 50 -6.17 4.43 36.70
CA ASN A 50 -6.70 3.63 35.61
C ASN A 50 -5.82 3.89 34.37
N LEU A 51 -4.62 3.30 34.37
CA LEU A 51 -3.53 3.50 33.39
C LEU A 51 -3.94 3.00 32.00
N TRP A 52 -5.06 2.30 31.89
CA TRP A 52 -5.67 1.91 30.62
C TRP A 52 -6.34 3.10 29.91
N LYS A 53 -6.82 4.12 30.64
CA LYS A 53 -7.39 5.33 30.02
C LYS A 53 -6.38 6.15 29.22
N PRO A 54 -5.17 6.47 29.74
CA PRO A 54 -4.15 7.12 28.93
C PRO A 54 -3.63 6.20 27.81
N LEU A 55 -3.49 4.89 28.03
CA LEU A 55 -3.07 3.96 26.95
C LEU A 55 -4.08 3.91 25.79
N LEU A 56 -5.38 3.96 26.07
CA LEU A 56 -6.41 4.04 25.02
C LEU A 56 -6.35 5.38 24.27
N SER A 57 -6.10 6.49 24.98
CA SER A 57 -5.94 7.81 24.35
C SER A 57 -4.67 7.92 23.49
N ILE A 58 -3.59 7.24 23.91
CA ILE A 58 -2.33 7.15 23.16
C ILE A 58 -2.51 6.26 21.93
N ALA A 59 -3.22 5.14 22.06
CA ALA A 59 -3.55 4.30 20.91
C ALA A 59 -4.40 5.07 19.88
N ALA A 60 -5.41 5.82 20.32
CA ALA A 60 -6.25 6.64 19.45
C ALA A 60 -5.46 7.74 18.73
N SER A 61 -4.52 8.41 19.40
CA SER A 61 -3.67 9.42 18.76
C SER A 61 -2.68 8.80 17.76
N ILE A 62 -2.12 7.63 18.07
CA ILE A 62 -1.28 6.87 17.13
C ILE A 62 -2.10 6.44 15.90
N ILE A 63 -3.32 5.93 16.10
CA ILE A 63 -4.22 5.56 14.99
C ILE A 63 -4.59 6.79 14.15
N LEU A 64 -4.86 7.94 14.77
CA LEU A 64 -5.12 9.20 14.05
C LEU A 64 -3.90 9.66 13.24
N ILE A 65 -2.70 9.59 13.83
CA ILE A 65 -1.47 9.96 13.13
C ILE A 65 -1.20 8.99 11.98
N VAL A 66 -1.37 7.68 12.19
CA VAL A 66 -1.18 6.65 11.16
C VAL A 66 -2.21 6.77 10.05
N SER A 67 -3.49 6.99 10.38
CA SER A 67 -4.54 7.19 9.38
C SER A 67 -4.35 8.48 8.60
N LEU A 68 -4.03 9.59 9.26
CA LEU A 68 -3.67 10.84 8.59
C LEU A 68 -2.45 10.65 7.70
N PHE A 69 -1.42 9.94 8.18
CA PHE A 69 -0.23 9.61 7.40
C PHE A 69 -0.56 8.75 6.18
N ILE A 70 -1.44 7.76 6.29
CA ILE A 70 -1.88 6.94 5.15
C ILE A 70 -2.68 7.79 4.14
N THR A 71 -3.59 8.64 4.61
CA THR A 71 -4.40 9.51 3.75
C THR A 71 -3.56 10.56 3.03
N VAL A 72 -2.58 11.19 3.67
CA VAL A 72 -1.70 12.18 3.01
C VAL A 72 -0.66 11.53 2.10
N ASN A 73 -0.31 10.25 2.32
CA ASN A 73 0.62 9.50 1.47
C ASN A 73 -0.07 8.59 0.46
N GLN A 74 -1.39 8.73 0.27
CA GLN A 74 -2.08 8.09 -0.83
C GLN A 74 -1.59 8.75 -2.12
N LYS A 75 -0.48 8.22 -2.67
CA LYS A 75 -0.05 8.54 -4.03
C LYS A 75 -1.23 8.21 -4.92
N GLU A 76 -1.79 9.23 -5.57
CA GLU A 76 -2.75 8.98 -6.64
C GLU A 76 -2.10 8.01 -7.62
N THR A 77 -2.81 6.93 -7.91
CA THR A 77 -2.39 5.97 -8.92
C THR A 77 -2.35 6.72 -10.25
N VAL A 78 -1.15 7.10 -10.67
CA VAL A 78 -0.93 7.85 -11.91
C VAL A 78 -1.48 7.02 -13.07
N ARG A 79 -2.55 7.51 -13.67
CA ARG A 79 -3.28 6.86 -14.76
C ARG A 79 -2.51 7.02 -16.07
N ASP A 80 -2.65 6.05 -16.96
CA ASP A 80 -2.25 6.14 -18.37
C ASP A 80 -3.42 5.84 -19.30
N LEU A 81 -3.16 5.78 -20.61
CA LEU A 81 -4.21 5.52 -21.61
C LEU A 81 -4.93 4.19 -21.35
N ALA A 82 -4.25 3.18 -20.81
CA ALA A 82 -4.88 1.90 -20.52
C ALA A 82 -5.92 1.99 -19.39
N ASN A 83 -5.88 3.05 -18.58
CA ASN A 83 -6.89 3.31 -17.57
C ASN A 83 -8.11 4.09 -18.09
N VAL A 84 -8.13 4.56 -19.34
CA VAL A 84 -9.23 5.35 -19.91
C VAL A 84 -10.34 4.43 -20.45
N SER A 85 -9.99 3.47 -21.30
CA SER A 85 -10.92 2.50 -21.87
C SER A 85 -10.19 1.25 -22.39
N PRO A 86 -10.90 0.13 -22.65
CA PRO A 86 -10.29 -1.05 -23.28
C PRO A 86 -9.63 -0.74 -24.64
N GLU A 87 -10.23 0.13 -25.44
CA GLU A 87 -9.70 0.56 -26.75
C GLU A 87 -8.43 1.40 -26.58
N MET A 88 -8.37 2.25 -25.55
CA MET A 88 -7.17 3.03 -25.23
C MET A 88 -6.04 2.15 -24.66
N ALA A 89 -6.36 1.08 -23.94
CA ALA A 89 -5.39 0.06 -23.53
C ALA A 89 -4.80 -0.68 -24.74
N GLN A 90 -5.64 -1.05 -25.71
CA GLN A 90 -5.16 -1.63 -26.97
C GLN A 90 -4.29 -0.64 -27.74
N THR A 91 -4.68 0.63 -27.79
CA THR A 91 -3.92 1.71 -28.44
C THR A 91 -2.53 1.87 -27.82
N GLN A 92 -2.44 1.93 -26.49
CA GLN A 92 -1.15 1.98 -25.78
C GLN A 92 -0.29 0.74 -26.10
N THR A 93 -0.90 -0.45 -26.08
CA THR A 93 -0.20 -1.70 -26.39
C THR A 93 0.33 -1.72 -27.82
N PHE A 94 -0.47 -1.29 -28.80
CA PHE A 94 -0.08 -1.20 -30.20
C PHE A 94 1.12 -0.28 -30.39
N PHE A 95 1.04 0.96 -29.90
CA PHE A 95 2.12 1.94 -30.08
C PHE A 95 3.40 1.57 -29.34
N THR A 96 3.30 1.06 -28.11
CA THR A 96 4.49 0.61 -27.36
C THR A 96 5.18 -0.58 -28.03
N SER A 97 4.41 -1.49 -28.64
CA SER A 97 4.96 -2.61 -29.39
C SER A 97 5.67 -2.14 -30.67
N ALA A 98 5.04 -1.23 -31.43
CA ALA A 98 5.65 -0.64 -32.63
C ALA A 98 6.95 0.11 -32.31
N ILE A 99 6.96 0.94 -31.25
CA ILE A 99 8.16 1.65 -30.81
C ILE A 99 9.28 0.68 -30.42
N SER A 100 8.95 -0.41 -29.73
CA SER A 100 9.92 -1.45 -29.36
C SER A 100 10.53 -2.14 -30.57
N GLU A 101 9.71 -2.41 -31.60
CA GLU A 101 10.17 -2.98 -32.86
C GLU A 101 11.11 -2.01 -33.61
N GLU A 102 10.72 -0.73 -33.73
CA GLU A 102 11.53 0.29 -34.38
C GLU A 102 12.85 0.56 -33.64
N LEU A 103 12.84 0.55 -32.31
CA LEU A 103 14.07 0.63 -31.51
C LEU A 103 15.01 -0.56 -31.79
N LYS A 104 14.48 -1.80 -31.89
CA LYS A 104 15.29 -2.97 -32.26
C LYS A 104 15.91 -2.84 -33.64
N LYS A 105 15.15 -2.34 -34.62
CA LYS A 105 15.69 -2.05 -35.96
C LYS A 105 16.83 -1.04 -35.84
N LEU A 106 16.63 0.05 -35.10
CA LEU A 106 17.63 1.10 -34.92
C LEU A 106 18.90 0.60 -34.21
N GLU A 107 18.77 -0.26 -33.20
CA GLU A 107 19.89 -0.88 -32.51
C GLU A 107 20.72 -1.78 -33.44
N SER A 108 20.07 -2.53 -34.32
CA SER A 108 20.74 -3.40 -35.30
C SER A 108 21.58 -2.62 -36.32
N GLU A 109 21.30 -1.32 -36.46
CA GLU A 109 21.98 -0.41 -37.37
C GLU A 109 23.16 0.34 -36.75
N SER A 110 23.48 0.07 -35.48
CA SER A 110 24.52 0.77 -34.74
C SER A 110 25.93 0.38 -35.18
N ASN A 111 26.65 1.34 -35.75
CA ASN A 111 28.06 1.22 -36.15
C ASN A 111 28.76 2.60 -36.04
N PRO A 112 30.08 2.71 -36.19
CA PRO A 112 30.80 3.98 -36.01
C PRO A 112 30.28 5.14 -36.88
N GLU A 113 29.76 4.87 -38.08
CA GLU A 113 29.25 5.88 -39.01
C GLU A 113 27.85 6.38 -38.59
N THR A 114 27.01 5.50 -38.06
CA THR A 114 25.61 5.80 -37.69
C THR A 114 25.43 6.18 -36.21
N LYS A 115 26.46 5.97 -35.38
CA LYS A 115 26.37 6.15 -33.92
C LYS A 115 25.90 7.54 -33.48
N MET A 116 26.36 8.59 -34.16
CA MET A 116 26.01 9.96 -33.81
C MET A 116 24.51 10.23 -33.98
N ILE A 117 23.97 9.91 -35.17
CA ILE A 117 22.55 10.14 -35.46
C ILE A 117 21.63 9.26 -34.61
N ILE A 118 22.04 8.02 -34.32
CA ILE A 118 21.31 7.13 -33.40
C ILE A 118 21.24 7.73 -31.99
N ASN A 119 22.37 8.22 -31.45
CA ASN A 119 22.40 8.84 -30.13
C ASN A 119 21.48 10.07 -30.04
N ASP A 120 21.51 10.92 -31.07
CA ASP A 120 20.64 12.11 -31.13
C ASP A 120 19.15 11.73 -31.14
N ALA A 121 18.79 10.68 -31.89
CA ALA A 121 17.43 10.15 -31.89
C ALA A 121 17.02 9.63 -30.51
N LEU A 122 17.88 8.85 -29.84
CA LEU A 122 17.61 8.31 -28.51
C LEU A 122 17.43 9.40 -27.45
N ILE A 123 18.19 10.51 -27.53
CA ILE A 123 18.00 11.69 -26.66
C ILE A 123 16.60 12.30 -26.87
N GLN A 124 16.17 12.44 -28.12
CA GLN A 124 14.84 12.98 -28.42
C GLN A 124 13.71 12.05 -27.95
N ILE A 125 13.87 10.73 -28.14
CA ILE A 125 12.95 9.73 -27.59
C ILE A 125 12.87 9.86 -26.07
N LYS A 126 14.02 10.02 -25.39
CA LYS A 126 14.02 10.16 -23.94
C LYS A 126 13.26 11.40 -23.46
N LYS A 127 13.37 12.51 -24.19
CA LYS A 127 12.60 13.73 -23.92
C LYS A 127 11.10 13.49 -24.06
N LEU A 128 10.68 12.73 -25.08
CA LEU A 128 9.28 12.38 -25.28
C LEU A 128 8.76 11.41 -24.21
N GLU A 129 9.56 10.47 -23.72
CA GLU A 129 9.18 9.60 -22.59
C GLU A 129 8.91 10.41 -21.31
N ILE A 130 9.80 11.34 -20.97
CA ILE A 130 9.62 12.23 -19.80
C ILE A 130 8.37 13.10 -19.97
N ASN A 131 8.11 13.57 -21.20
CA ASN A 131 6.89 14.30 -21.49
C ASN A 131 5.63 13.42 -21.34
N TYR A 132 5.68 12.15 -21.75
CA TYR A 132 4.58 11.21 -21.56
C TYR A 132 4.28 10.97 -20.08
N ASP A 133 5.31 10.83 -19.24
CA ASP A 133 5.13 10.71 -17.78
C ASP A 133 4.45 11.95 -17.18
N THR A 134 4.74 13.13 -17.72
CA THR A 134 4.04 14.37 -17.34
C THR A 134 2.57 14.33 -17.76
N LEU A 135 2.29 13.89 -19.00
CA LEU A 135 0.92 13.75 -19.51
C LEU A 135 0.09 12.74 -18.72
N LYS A 136 0.70 11.68 -18.17
CA LYS A 136 0.02 10.74 -17.26
C LYS A 136 -0.47 11.42 -15.97
N VAL A 137 0.34 12.33 -15.42
CA VAL A 137 -0.06 13.14 -14.26
C VAL A 137 -1.21 14.07 -14.64
N ASP A 138 -1.12 14.72 -15.79
CA ASP A 138 -2.18 15.62 -16.28
C ASP A 138 -3.48 14.87 -16.59
N LEU A 139 -3.41 13.65 -17.11
CA LEU A 139 -4.56 12.79 -17.37
C LEU A 139 -5.28 12.45 -16.06
N THR A 140 -4.50 12.09 -15.04
CA THR A 140 -5.03 11.78 -13.70
C THR A 140 -5.75 12.99 -13.11
N LYS A 141 -5.11 14.17 -13.15
CA LYS A 141 -5.65 15.42 -12.59
C LYS A 141 -6.86 15.96 -13.37
N SER A 142 -6.88 15.78 -14.68
CA SER A 142 -7.93 16.33 -15.55
C SER A 142 -9.17 15.45 -15.65
N GLY A 143 -9.12 14.20 -15.16
CA GLY A 143 -10.24 13.27 -15.23
C GLY A 143 -10.52 12.80 -16.66
N ASP A 144 -9.48 12.35 -17.35
CA ASP A 144 -9.53 11.83 -18.74
C ASP A 144 -9.89 12.89 -19.81
N ASP A 145 -9.33 14.10 -19.70
CA ASP A 145 -9.52 15.13 -20.72
C ASP A 145 -9.01 14.67 -22.10
N ASN A 146 -9.90 14.70 -23.10
CA ASN A 146 -9.63 14.31 -24.48
C ASN A 146 -8.41 15.02 -25.09
N ARG A 147 -8.10 16.25 -24.67
CA ARG A 147 -6.92 17.00 -25.13
C ARG A 147 -5.63 16.38 -24.60
N VAL A 148 -5.64 15.89 -23.36
CA VAL A 148 -4.50 15.19 -22.77
C VAL A 148 -4.34 13.82 -23.42
N ILE A 149 -5.45 13.09 -23.63
CA ILE A 149 -5.45 11.82 -24.37
C ILE A 149 -4.86 12.01 -25.78
N TYR A 150 -5.30 13.05 -26.50
CA TYR A 150 -4.73 13.39 -27.81
C TYR A 150 -3.23 13.68 -27.73
N ALA A 151 -2.78 14.45 -26.74
CA ALA A 151 -1.35 14.73 -26.55
C ALA A 151 -0.54 13.45 -26.25
N MET A 152 -1.09 12.50 -25.48
CA MET A 152 -0.47 11.21 -25.19
C MET A 152 -0.32 10.36 -26.45
N ILE A 153 -1.36 10.30 -27.29
CA ILE A 153 -1.31 9.59 -28.59
C ILE A 153 -0.31 10.29 -29.52
N LYS A 154 -0.33 11.62 -29.58
CA LYS A 154 0.61 12.39 -30.41
C LYS A 154 2.06 12.20 -29.96
N ASN A 155 2.30 12.04 -28.66
CA ASN A 155 3.62 11.70 -28.13
C ASN A 155 4.11 10.35 -28.69
N PHE A 156 3.28 9.30 -28.68
CA PHE A 156 3.62 8.02 -29.30
C PHE A 156 3.93 8.16 -30.80
N GLN A 157 3.10 8.88 -31.54
CA GLN A 157 3.31 9.13 -32.96
C GLN A 157 4.65 9.83 -33.21
N ASN A 158 4.95 10.89 -32.47
CA ASN A 158 6.21 11.62 -32.61
C ASN A 158 7.43 10.75 -32.32
N ARG A 159 7.33 9.80 -31.38
CA ARG A 159 8.42 8.83 -31.12
C ARG A 159 8.64 7.93 -32.33
N ILE A 160 7.58 7.43 -32.94
CA ILE A 160 7.66 6.62 -34.16
C ILE A 160 8.25 7.44 -35.31
N ASP A 161 7.78 8.67 -35.52
CA ASP A 161 8.27 9.56 -36.58
C ASP A 161 9.79 9.79 -36.44
N ILE A 162 10.29 10.02 -35.23
CA ILE A 162 11.73 10.16 -34.97
C ILE A 162 12.49 8.89 -35.33
N LEU A 163 12.00 7.72 -34.90
CA LEU A 163 12.68 6.44 -35.16
C LEU A 163 12.72 6.13 -36.66
N GLN A 164 11.59 6.30 -37.36
CA GLN A 164 11.50 6.06 -38.80
C GLN A 164 12.39 6.99 -39.62
N ASN A 165 12.35 8.30 -39.33
CA ASN A 165 13.21 9.27 -40.00
C ASN A 165 14.70 8.96 -39.76
N THR A 166 15.05 8.49 -38.56
CA THR A 166 16.43 8.11 -38.24
C THR A 166 16.88 6.89 -39.04
N LEU A 167 16.04 5.87 -39.15
CA LEU A 167 16.31 4.69 -39.97
C LEU A 167 16.45 5.05 -41.45
N GLU A 168 15.59 5.92 -41.97
CA GLU A 168 15.69 6.42 -43.34
C GLU A 168 17.00 7.16 -43.58
N HIS A 169 17.41 8.03 -42.66
CA HIS A 169 18.69 8.73 -42.75
C HIS A 169 19.88 7.77 -42.74
N ILE A 170 19.84 6.72 -41.92
CA ILE A 170 20.87 5.68 -41.89
C ILE A 170 20.95 4.96 -43.24
N GLU A 171 19.81 4.58 -43.81
CA GLU A 171 19.77 3.92 -45.11
C GLU A 171 20.36 4.81 -46.22
N ASN A 172 20.03 6.11 -46.21
CA ASN A 172 20.61 7.08 -47.14
C ASN A 172 22.15 7.17 -47.02
N ILE A 173 22.69 7.17 -45.79
CA ILE A 173 24.14 7.17 -45.56
C ILE A 173 24.79 5.92 -46.15
N LYS A 174 24.20 4.74 -45.93
CA LYS A 174 24.72 3.47 -46.49
C LYS A 174 24.74 3.48 -48.00
N GLN A 175 23.68 3.98 -48.65
CA GLN A 175 23.58 4.04 -50.11
C GLN A 175 24.65 4.95 -50.71
N LEU A 176 24.89 6.12 -50.11
CA LEU A 176 25.95 7.05 -50.53
C LEU A 176 27.34 6.42 -50.40
N ASN A 177 27.62 5.72 -49.29
CA ASN A 177 28.91 5.05 -49.08
C ASN A 177 29.13 3.91 -50.08
N LYS A 178 28.08 3.17 -50.46
CA LYS A 178 28.15 2.14 -51.50
C LYS A 178 28.53 2.74 -52.86
N LEU A 179 27.86 3.81 -53.28
CA LEU A 179 28.13 4.49 -54.56
C LEU A 179 29.57 5.03 -54.63
N SER A 180 30.08 5.62 -53.54
CA SER A 180 31.46 6.12 -53.46
C SER A 180 32.48 4.98 -53.61
N ASN A 181 32.24 3.84 -52.96
CA ASN A 181 33.12 2.68 -53.02
C ASN A 181 33.13 1.98 -54.39
N GLU A 182 32.04 2.03 -55.15
CA GLU A 182 31.97 1.49 -56.51
C GLU A 182 32.75 2.36 -57.50
N ASN A 183 32.63 3.70 -57.41
CA ASN A 183 33.37 4.64 -58.27
C ASN A 183 34.89 4.62 -58.04
N ASN A 184 35.34 4.35 -56.81
CA ASN A 184 36.77 4.23 -56.50
C ASN A 184 37.40 2.90 -56.96
N LYS A 185 36.61 1.90 -57.35
CA LYS A 185 37.11 0.60 -57.87
C LYS A 185 37.18 0.54 -59.39
N THR A 186 36.53 1.46 -60.09
CA THR A 186 36.47 1.54 -61.56
C THR A 186 37.46 2.54 -62.16
N LEU A 187 38.23 3.24 -61.32
CA LEU A 187 39.39 4.08 -61.68
C LEU A 187 40.70 3.34 -61.38
#